data_AF-A0A451BMN2-F1
#
_entry.id   AF-A0A451BMN2-F1
#
_cell.length_a   1.000
_cell.length_b   1.000
_cell.length_c   1.000
_cell.angle_alpha   90.00
_cell.angle_beta   90.00
_cell.angle_gamma   90.00
#
_symmetry.space_group_name_H-M   'P 1'
#
loop_
_entity.id
_entity.type
_entity.pdbx_description
1 polymer ?
#
loop_
_entity_poly.entity_id
_entity_poly.type
_entity_poly.pdbx_seq_one_letter_code
_entity_poly.pdbx_strand_id
1 'polypeptide(L)'
;MTPTSSVNLDRFTAAYQKAGMFLLAPAKMMGASVPEPFMELRIAKRNIHIREAWQIGKNDPDIVALCKDDEPIIPAGVTAP
;
A
#
# COMPACT_ATOMS: atom_id res chain seq x y z
N MET A 1 -13.40 -5.32 -1.20
CA MET A 1 -13.77 -4.11 -0.43
C MET A 1 -13.16 -2.93 -1.16
N THR A 2 -13.96 -1.95 -1.57
CA THR A 2 -13.46 -0.74 -2.25
C THR A 2 -13.43 0.40 -1.24
N PRO A 3 -12.24 0.94 -0.88
CA PRO A 3 -12.16 2.06 0.05
C PRO A 3 -12.80 3.31 -0.56
N THR A 4 -13.51 4.10 0.24
CA THR A 4 -14.17 5.34 -0.20
C THR A 4 -13.28 6.59 -0.05
N SER A 5 -12.07 6.45 0.51
CA SER A 5 -11.11 7.55 0.67
C SER A 5 -9.67 7.04 0.80
N SER A 6 -8.71 7.94 0.60
CA SER A 6 -7.26 7.70 0.75
C SER A 6 -6.77 7.78 2.20
N VAL A 7 -7.62 8.10 3.18
CA VAL A 7 -7.22 8.48 4.55
C VAL A 7 -6.28 7.46 5.21
N ASN A 8 -6.49 6.15 4.98
CA ASN A 8 -5.63 5.12 5.55
C ASN A 8 -4.23 5.12 4.91
N LEU A 9 -4.15 5.30 3.58
CA LEU A 9 -2.88 5.40 2.85
C LEU A 9 -2.14 6.69 3.23
N ASP A 10 -2.85 7.81 3.36
CA ASP A 10 -2.27 9.11 3.72
C ASP A 10 -1.66 9.07 5.12
N ARG A 11 -2.39 8.50 6.10
CA ARG A 11 -1.91 8.31 7.47
C ARG A 11 -0.70 7.40 7.54
N PHE A 12 -0.72 6.28 6.81
CA PHE A 12 0.42 5.38 6.72
C PHE A 12 1.64 6.09 6.15
N THR A 13 1.47 6.81 5.04
CA THR A 13 2.56 7.52 4.35
C THR A 13 3.17 8.58 5.24
N ALA A 14 2.36 9.39 5.93
CA ALA A 14 2.85 10.41 6.86
C ALA A 14 3.62 9.80 8.04
N ALA A 15 3.12 8.69 8.61
CA ALA A 15 3.83 7.99 9.69
C ALA A 15 5.15 7.38 9.21
N TYR A 16 5.16 6.77 8.02
CA TYR A 16 6.36 6.22 7.40
C TYR A 16 7.40 7.29 7.10
N GLN A 17 6.99 8.44 6.55
CA GLN A 17 7.90 9.57 6.30
C GLN A 17 8.56 10.08 7.59
N LYS A 18 7.82 10.10 8.71
CA LYS A 18 8.37 10.50 10.01
C LYS A 18 9.30 9.45 10.63
N ALA A 19 8.96 8.16 10.49
CA ALA A 19 9.69 7.06 11.13
C ALA A 19 10.86 6.52 10.28
N GLY A 20 10.80 6.69 8.96
CA GLY A 20 11.74 6.12 7.98
C GLY A 20 11.62 4.60 7.79
N MET A 21 10.65 3.95 8.44
CA MET A 21 10.45 2.51 8.37
C MET A 21 9.07 2.08 8.86
N PHE A 22 8.69 0.85 8.56
CA PHE A 22 7.55 0.14 9.18
C PHE A 22 7.92 -1.31 9.48
N LEU A 23 7.10 -1.95 10.31
CA LEU A 23 7.29 -3.33 10.75
C LEU A 23 6.17 -4.19 10.18
N LEU A 24 6.55 -5.32 9.59
CA LEU A 24 5.62 -6.40 9.26
C LEU A 24 5.83 -7.51 10.29
N ALA A 25 4.76 -7.95 10.93
CA ALA A 25 4.81 -9.05 11.89
C ALA A 25 3.54 -9.91 11.73
N PRO A 26 3.65 -11.23 11.88
CA PRO A 26 2.47 -12.06 12.12
C PRO A 26 1.72 -11.54 13.35
N ALA A 27 0.41 -11.66 13.35
CA ALA A 27 -0.42 -11.26 14.48
C ALA A 27 -1.47 -12.34 14.80
N LYS A 28 -1.79 -12.45 16.08
CA LYS A 28 -2.86 -13.31 16.58
C LYS A 28 -4.14 -12.50 16.74
N MET A 29 -5.24 -13.01 16.20
CA MET A 29 -6.57 -12.49 16.47
C MET A 29 -7.06 -13.00 17.83
N MET A 30 -7.44 -12.10 18.73
CA MET A 30 -8.04 -12.42 20.03
C MET A 30 -9.53 -12.03 20.01
N GLY A 31 -10.33 -12.74 19.19
CA GLY A 31 -11.73 -12.40 18.98
C GLY A 31 -11.90 -11.10 18.17
N ALA A 32 -12.78 -10.20 18.61
CA ALA A 32 -13.06 -8.93 17.95
C ALA A 32 -12.11 -7.78 18.36
N SER A 33 -11.03 -8.07 19.09
CA SER A 33 -10.08 -7.06 19.56
C SER A 33 -9.04 -6.67 18.50
N VAL A 34 -8.24 -5.66 18.82
CA VAL A 34 -7.01 -5.34 18.07
C VAL A 34 -6.11 -6.59 18.01
N PRO A 35 -5.54 -6.92 16.83
CA PRO A 35 -4.61 -8.04 16.70
C PRO A 35 -3.34 -7.83 17.55
N GLU A 36 -2.85 -8.89 18.19
CA GLU A 36 -1.60 -8.86 18.95
C GLU A 36 -0.43 -9.31 18.05
N PRO A 37 0.54 -8.44 17.73
CA PRO A 37 1.67 -8.79 16.87
C PRO A 37 2.76 -9.55 17.62
N PHE A 38 3.32 -10.59 16.98
CA PHE A 38 4.51 -11.30 17.44
C PHE A 38 5.77 -10.50 17.08
N MET A 39 6.13 -9.55 17.93
CA MET A 39 7.19 -8.58 17.65
C MET A 39 8.57 -9.22 17.49
N GLU A 40 8.82 -10.37 18.11
CA GLU A 40 10.03 -11.18 17.94
C GLU A 40 10.22 -11.69 16.51
N LEU A 41 9.13 -11.86 15.75
CA LEU A 41 9.14 -12.29 14.33
C LEU A 41 9.03 -11.11 13.35
N ARG A 42 9.20 -9.87 13.83
CA ARG A 42 9.02 -8.68 13.00
C ARG A 42 10.10 -8.55 11.93
N ILE A 43 9.70 -8.07 10.76
CA ILE A 43 10.58 -7.68 9.66
C ILE A 43 10.50 -6.15 9.50
N ALA A 44 11.65 -5.50 9.61
CA ALA A 44 11.79 -4.07 9.36
C ALA A 44 11.90 -3.80 7.85
N LYS A 45 11.02 -2.94 7.33
CA LYS A 45 11.06 -2.44 5.95
C LYS A 45 11.34 -0.94 5.96
N ARG A 46 12.35 -0.54 5.19
CA ARG A 46 12.86 0.85 5.13
C ARG A 46 12.74 1.51 3.76
N ASN A 47 12.42 0.73 2.73
CA ASN A 47 12.30 1.18 1.36
C ASN A 47 10.98 0.68 0.81
N ILE A 48 10.10 1.61 0.43
CA ILE A 48 8.87 1.34 -0.30
C ILE A 48 8.75 2.34 -1.44
N HIS A 49 8.16 1.88 -2.54
CA HIS A 49 7.75 2.72 -3.65
C HIS A 49 6.22 2.70 -3.68
N ILE A 50 5.60 3.85 -3.49
CA ILE A 50 4.16 4.04 -3.64
C ILE A 50 3.97 4.70 -5.00
N ARG A 51 3.25 4.03 -5.89
CA ARG A 51 2.98 4.48 -7.27
C ARG A 51 1.48 4.40 -7.52
N GLU A 52 0.96 5.38 -8.23
CA GLU A 52 -0.43 5.36 -8.64
C GLU A 52 -0.63 4.37 -9.79
N ALA A 53 -1.77 3.67 -9.82
CA ALA A 53 -2.04 2.64 -10.82
C ALA A 53 -1.93 3.17 -12.27
N TRP A 54 -2.35 4.40 -12.53
CA TRP A 54 -2.27 5.02 -13.85
C TRP A 54 -0.84 5.28 -14.34
N GLN A 55 0.16 5.19 -13.46
CA GLN A 55 1.59 5.34 -13.81
C GLN A 55 2.25 4.02 -14.23
N ILE A 56 1.54 2.90 -14.13
CA ILE A 56 2.06 1.57 -14.44
C ILE A 56 1.75 1.25 -15.90
N GLY A 57 2.79 1.26 -16.74
CA GLY A 57 2.65 0.98 -18.18
C GLY A 57 2.60 -0.52 -18.49
N LYS A 58 2.25 -0.86 -19.72
CA LYS A 58 2.09 -2.25 -20.20
C LYS A 58 3.31 -3.17 -19.99
N ASN A 59 4.53 -2.60 -20.02
CA ASN A 59 5.78 -3.35 -19.85
C ASN A 59 6.46 -3.08 -18.49
N ASP A 60 5.77 -2.41 -17.57
CA ASP A 60 6.29 -2.16 -16.24
C ASP A 60 6.27 -3.46 -15.42
N PRO A 61 7.32 -3.82 -14.67
CA PRO A 61 7.31 -5.02 -13.83
C PRO A 61 6.18 -5.00 -12.79
N ASP A 62 5.72 -3.83 -12.37
CA ASP A 62 4.62 -3.67 -11.42
C ASP A 62 3.25 -3.94 -12.07
N ILE A 63 3.17 -4.20 -13.38
CA ILE A 63 1.90 -4.52 -14.08
C ILE A 63 1.19 -5.75 -13.49
N VAL A 64 1.93 -6.64 -12.83
CA VAL A 64 1.38 -7.81 -12.13
C VAL A 64 0.44 -7.42 -10.98
N ALA A 65 0.52 -6.18 -10.49
CA ALA A 65 -0.39 -5.66 -9.47
C ALA A 65 -1.73 -5.18 -10.03
N LEU A 66 -1.89 -5.08 -11.35
CA LEU A 66 -3.12 -4.67 -12.02
C LEU A 66 -3.80 -5.87 -12.71
N CYS A 67 -5.11 -6.00 -12.47
CA CYS A 67 -5.96 -6.93 -13.19
C CYS A 67 -6.37 -6.34 -14.55
N LYS A 68 -6.72 -7.21 -15.51
CA LYS A 68 -7.17 -6.78 -16.85
C LYS A 68 -8.39 -5.87 -16.83
N ASP A 69 -9.24 -6.04 -15.83
CA ASP A 69 -10.51 -5.32 -15.69
C ASP A 69 -10.40 -4.14 -14.70
N ASP A 70 -9.19 -3.82 -14.23
CA ASP A 70 -8.97 -2.62 -13.43
C ASP A 70 -9.06 -1.37 -14.33
N GLU A 71 -9.73 -0.34 -13.84
CA GLU A 71 -9.83 0.97 -14.50
C GLU A 71 -9.10 2.02 -13.65
N PRO A 72 -7.77 2.21 -13.82
CA PRO A 72 -7.02 3.22 -13.09
C PRO A 72 -7.57 4.63 -13.32
N ILE A 73 -7.77 5.38 -12.24
CA ILE A 73 -8.22 6.78 -12.31
C ILE A 73 -7.03 7.64 -12.75
N ILE A 74 -7.12 8.23 -13.95
CA ILE A 74 -6.12 9.15 -14.48
C ILE A 74 -6.49 10.59 -14.07
N PRO A 75 -5.57 11.35 -13.44
CA PRO A 75 -5.82 12.76 -13.11
C PRO A 75 -6.12 13.60 -14.35
N ALA A 76 -6.99 14.60 -14.20
CA ALA A 76 -7.35 15.50 -15.29
C ALA A 76 -6.10 16.19 -15.88
N GLY A 77 -5.98 16.18 -17.22
CA GLY A 77 -4.87 16.78 -17.95
C GLY A 77 -3.60 15.93 -18.02
N VAL A 78 -3.61 14.70 -17.51
CA VAL A 78 -2.48 13.75 -17.59
C VAL A 78 -2.77 12.68 -18.65
N THR A 79 -1.76 12.34 -19.45
CA THR A 79 -1.82 11.19 -20.38
C THR A 79 -1.14 9.99 -19.73
N ALA A 80 -1.83 8.85 -19.66
CA ALA A 80 -1.25 7.61 -19.15
C ALA A 80 -0.15 7.09 -20.10
N PRO A 81 0.86 6.38 -19.56
CA PRO A 81 2.00 5.85 -20.32
C PRO A 81 1.64 4.65 -21.23
#